data_AF-A0A6G3YWS1-F1
#
_entry.id   AF-A0A6G3YWS1-F1
#
_cell.length_a   1.000
_cell.length_b   1.000
_cell.length_c   1.000
_cell.angle_alpha   90.00
_cell.angle_beta   90.00
_cell.angle_gamma   90.00
#
_symmetry.space_group_name_H-M   'P 1'
#
loop_
_entity.id
_entity.type
_entity.pdbx_description
1 polymer ?
#
loop_
_entity_poly.entity_id
_entity_poly.type
_entity_poly.pdbx_seq_one_letter_code
_entity_poly.pdbx_strand_id
1 'polypeptide(L)'
;MCLDRHHSSPKEFTLENNRVESIAEVEWETADRRIQAAWANVDDATEAGAYALAIAATELLKGMVAVHRAETRTGADYYIAPVGVGLEDLEHWWRLEVSGTHSEKSEVKRRLRIKLEQARQGKSNLPALASVIGFRVQLILLQTVDEGS
;
A
#
# COMPACT_ATOMS: atom_id res chain seq x y z
N MET A 1 1.96 -13.55 -8.47
CA MET A 1 2.53 -14.28 -7.29
C MET A 1 1.69 -14.18 -6.03
N CYS A 2 1.70 -13.05 -5.31
CA CYS A 2 0.98 -12.93 -4.03
C CYS A 2 -0.54 -13.07 -4.19
N LEU A 3 -1.08 -12.57 -5.31
CA LEU A 3 -2.49 -12.71 -5.67
C LEU A 3 -2.80 -14.14 -6.14
N ASP A 4 -2.01 -14.69 -7.07
CA ASP A 4 -2.16 -16.08 -7.57
C ASP A 4 -2.12 -17.15 -6.47
N ARG A 5 -1.47 -16.87 -5.34
CA ARG A 5 -1.40 -17.81 -4.21
C ARG A 5 -2.76 -18.07 -3.58
N HIS A 6 -3.69 -17.12 -3.66
CA HIS A 6 -4.99 -17.21 -3.00
C HIS A 6 -6.17 -17.08 -3.96
N HIS A 7 -5.98 -16.46 -5.13
CA HIS A 7 -7.06 -16.08 -6.04
C HIS A 7 -6.68 -16.33 -7.50
N SER A 8 -7.68 -16.22 -8.37
CA SER A 8 -7.52 -16.14 -9.82
C SER A 8 -7.95 -14.76 -10.30
N SER A 9 -7.27 -14.25 -11.33
CA SER A 9 -7.56 -12.96 -11.96
C SER A 9 -8.76 -13.07 -12.91
N PRO A 10 -9.62 -12.03 -13.01
CA PRO A 10 -9.68 -10.86 -12.13
C PRO A 10 -10.39 -11.18 -10.81
N LYS A 11 -10.19 -10.33 -9.79
CA LYS A 11 -10.84 -10.51 -8.49
C LYS A 11 -11.25 -9.19 -7.84
N GLU A 12 -12.45 -9.15 -7.29
CA GLU A 12 -12.92 -8.03 -6.48
C GLU A 12 -12.21 -7.96 -5.12
N PHE A 13 -11.79 -6.75 -4.75
CA PHE A 13 -11.21 -6.41 -3.46
C PHE A 13 -12.06 -5.34 -2.78
N THR A 14 -12.20 -5.44 -1.46
CA THR A 14 -12.72 -4.37 -0.63
C THR A 14 -11.62 -3.35 -0.36
N LEU A 15 -11.91 -2.08 -0.63
CA LEU A 15 -11.05 -0.94 -0.33
C LEU A 15 -11.70 -0.16 0.82
N GLU A 16 -10.96 0.06 1.91
CA GLU A 16 -11.41 0.89 3.04
C GLU A 16 -10.50 2.13 3.14
N ASN A 17 -11.05 3.32 2.90
CA ASN A 17 -10.36 4.60 2.97
C ASN A 17 -10.96 5.46 4.09
N ASN A 18 -10.23 5.67 5.19
CA ASN A 18 -10.74 6.42 6.35
C ASN A 18 -12.14 5.95 6.80
N ARG A 19 -12.37 4.62 6.82
CA ARG A 19 -13.64 3.92 7.14
C ARG A 19 -14.75 4.01 6.10
N VAL A 20 -14.49 4.60 4.94
CA VAL A 20 -15.39 4.52 3.78
C VAL A 20 -15.00 3.30 2.97
N GLU A 21 -15.94 2.36 2.83
CA GLU A 21 -15.74 1.14 2.05
C GLU A 21 -16.18 1.33 0.59
N SER A 22 -15.45 0.70 -0.32
CA SER A 22 -15.75 0.58 -1.75
C SER A 22 -15.23 -0.76 -2.27
N ILE A 23 -15.61 -1.13 -3.49
CA ILE A 23 -15.13 -2.34 -4.17
C ILE A 23 -14.36 -1.90 -5.42
N ALA A 24 -13.23 -2.55 -5.68
CA ALA A 24 -12.51 -2.42 -6.93
C ALA A 24 -12.17 -3.82 -7.49
N GLU A 25 -12.19 -3.94 -8.81
CA GLU A 25 -11.65 -5.11 -9.49
C GLU A 25 -10.14 -4.98 -9.59
N VAL A 26 -9.43 -6.03 -9.16
CA VAL A 26 -7.99 -6.16 -9.34
C VAL A 26 -7.75 -7.19 -10.43
N GLU A 27 -7.13 -6.73 -11.52
CA GLU A 27 -6.72 -7.58 -12.63
C GLU A 27 -5.18 -7.69 -12.65
N TRP A 28 -4.69 -8.91 -12.84
CA TRP A 28 -3.26 -9.18 -12.96
C TRP A 28 -2.97 -10.34 -13.91
N GLU A 29 -1.74 -10.39 -14.41
CA GLU A 29 -1.24 -11.53 -15.18
C GLU A 29 -0.85 -12.68 -14.25
N THR A 30 -1.36 -13.88 -14.52
CA THR A 30 -1.06 -15.08 -13.72
C THR A 30 0.43 -15.43 -13.83
N ALA A 31 1.09 -15.56 -12.67
CA ALA A 31 2.51 -15.89 -12.63
C ALA A 31 2.79 -17.33 -13.12
N ASP A 32 3.58 -17.44 -14.19
CA ASP A 32 4.12 -18.71 -14.65
C ASP A 32 5.17 -19.31 -13.70
N ARG A 33 5.65 -20.53 -14.00
CA ARG A 33 6.67 -21.20 -13.17
C ARG A 33 7.98 -20.42 -13.07
N ARG A 34 8.34 -19.64 -14.09
CA ARG A 34 9.58 -18.86 -14.12
C ARG A 34 9.48 -17.69 -13.16
N ILE A 35 8.36 -16.95 -13.19
CA ILE A 35 8.06 -15.86 -12.27
C ILE A 35 7.97 -16.40 -10.84
N GLN A 36 7.33 -17.55 -10.65
CA GLN A 36 7.26 -18.22 -9.35
C GLN A 36 8.64 -18.54 -8.77
N ALA A 37 9.56 -19.06 -9.59
CA ALA A 37 10.92 -19.34 -9.16
C ALA A 37 11.73 -18.06 -8.88
N ALA A 38 11.58 -17.03 -9.71
CA ALA A 38 12.29 -15.75 -9.55
C ALA A 38 11.88 -14.99 -8.28
N TRP A 39 10.63 -15.16 -7.83
CA TRP A 39 10.05 -14.54 -6.64
C TRP A 39 9.78 -15.55 -5.52
N ALA A 40 10.62 -16.59 -5.42
CA ALA A 40 10.48 -17.64 -4.41
C ALA A 40 10.71 -17.11 -2.98
N ASN A 41 11.42 -15.99 -2.81
CA ASN A 41 11.45 -15.28 -1.53
C ASN A 41 10.07 -14.68 -1.25
N VAL A 42 9.35 -15.31 -0.32
CA VAL A 42 7.98 -14.94 0.03
C VAL A 42 7.90 -13.54 0.61
N ASP A 43 8.88 -13.12 1.39
CA ASP A 43 8.85 -11.81 2.05
C ASP A 43 9.04 -10.69 1.03
N ASP A 44 10.07 -10.78 0.18
CA ASP A 44 10.31 -9.83 -0.91
C ASP A 44 9.12 -9.75 -1.87
N ALA A 45 8.54 -10.90 -2.24
CA ALA A 45 7.36 -10.94 -3.10
C ALA A 45 6.13 -10.30 -2.44
N THR A 46 5.98 -10.48 -1.12
CA THR A 46 4.87 -9.90 -0.35
C THR A 46 5.01 -8.39 -0.25
N GLU A 47 6.23 -7.90 -0.01
CA GLU A 47 6.53 -6.47 0.05
C GLU A 47 6.29 -5.81 -1.32
N ALA A 48 6.88 -6.34 -2.39
CA ALA A 48 6.72 -5.81 -3.74
C ALA A 48 5.26 -5.82 -4.20
N GLY A 49 4.53 -6.91 -3.95
CA GLY A 49 3.11 -7.00 -4.27
C GLY A 49 2.27 -6.00 -3.47
N ALA A 50 2.67 -5.69 -2.23
CA ALA A 50 1.94 -4.76 -1.39
C ALA A 50 2.16 -3.32 -1.86
N TYR A 51 3.38 -2.98 -2.27
CA TYR A 51 3.69 -1.70 -2.89
C TYR A 51 2.85 -1.47 -4.15
N ALA A 52 2.77 -2.46 -5.05
CA ALA A 52 1.99 -2.34 -6.28
C ALA A 52 0.52 -1.99 -6.00
N LEU A 53 -0.12 -2.72 -5.10
CA LEU A 53 -1.54 -2.48 -4.77
C LEU A 53 -1.78 -1.22 -3.95
N ALA A 54 -0.87 -0.88 -3.03
CA ALA A 54 -0.98 0.35 -2.25
C ALA A 54 -0.86 1.59 -3.12
N ILE A 55 0.06 1.61 -4.09
CA ILE A 55 0.21 2.72 -5.04
C ILE A 55 -1.04 2.79 -5.93
N ALA A 56 -1.49 1.68 -6.51
CA ALA A 56 -2.70 1.66 -7.35
C ALA A 56 -3.96 2.12 -6.59
N ALA A 57 -4.14 1.67 -5.34
CA ALA A 57 -5.27 2.08 -4.51
C ALA A 57 -5.18 3.56 -4.11
N THR A 58 -3.97 4.07 -3.89
CA THR A 58 -3.74 5.49 -3.59
C THR A 58 -4.08 6.37 -4.79
N GLU A 59 -3.67 5.95 -5.99
CA GLU A 59 -4.03 6.64 -7.23
C GLU A 59 -5.55 6.64 -7.44
N LEU A 60 -6.18 5.47 -7.34
CA LEU A 60 -7.63 5.31 -7.53
C LEU A 60 -8.47 6.12 -6.53
N LEU A 61 -8.08 6.12 -5.25
CA LEU A 61 -8.90 6.69 -4.17
C LEU A 61 -8.57 8.14 -3.82
N LYS A 62 -7.34 8.59 -4.12
CA LYS A 62 -6.85 9.91 -3.71
C LYS A 62 -6.31 10.75 -4.88
N GLY A 63 -6.18 10.18 -6.08
CA GLY A 63 -5.57 10.88 -7.22
C GLY A 63 -4.10 11.22 -7.00
N MET A 64 -3.38 10.41 -6.19
CA MET A 64 -1.97 10.62 -5.88
C MET A 64 -1.11 9.46 -6.39
N VAL A 65 0.06 9.77 -6.94
CA VAL A 65 1.01 8.81 -7.51
C VAL A 65 2.33 8.82 -6.76
N ALA A 66 3.05 7.69 -6.78
CA ALA A 66 4.40 7.62 -6.23
C ALA A 66 5.37 8.47 -7.05
N VAL A 67 6.10 9.37 -6.38
CA VAL A 67 7.06 10.29 -7.00
C VAL A 67 8.50 9.97 -6.62
N HIS A 68 8.73 9.38 -5.45
CA HIS A 68 10.07 9.06 -4.97
C HIS A 68 10.06 7.93 -3.93
N ARG A 69 11.14 7.13 -3.83
CA ARG A 69 11.32 6.17 -2.73
C ARG A 69 11.78 6.92 -1.49
N ALA A 70 11.15 6.71 -0.36
CA ALA A 70 11.54 7.41 0.85
C ALA A 70 12.91 6.92 1.36
N GLU A 71 13.68 7.82 1.94
CA GLU A 71 14.93 7.46 2.61
C GLU A 71 14.64 6.67 3.89
N THR A 72 15.66 5.98 4.40
CA THR A 72 15.53 5.25 5.67
C THR A 72 15.16 6.17 6.83
N ARG A 73 14.39 5.66 7.81
CA ARG A 73 13.98 6.35 9.05
C ARG A 73 12.96 7.49 8.89
N THR A 74 12.37 7.65 7.70
CA THR A 74 11.27 8.58 7.43
C THR A 74 9.92 8.08 7.92
N GLY A 75 9.81 6.79 8.28
CA GLY A 75 8.54 6.13 8.57
C GLY A 75 7.64 6.04 7.35
N ALA A 76 8.25 5.95 6.16
CA ALA A 76 7.58 5.84 4.88
C ALA A 76 8.39 4.91 3.95
N ASP A 77 7.70 4.31 2.98
CA ASP A 77 8.28 3.57 1.87
C ASP A 77 8.39 4.43 0.61
N TYR A 78 7.42 5.33 0.40
CA TYR A 78 7.35 6.23 -0.75
C TYR A 78 6.96 7.64 -0.32
N TYR A 79 7.36 8.60 -1.15
CA TYR A 79 6.67 9.86 -1.29
C TYR A 79 5.66 9.77 -2.44
N ILE A 80 4.47 10.31 -2.22
CA ILE A 80 3.39 10.41 -3.20
C ILE A 80 2.96 11.87 -3.35
N ALA A 81 2.43 12.25 -4.51
CA ALA A 81 1.89 13.58 -4.74
C ALA A 81 0.68 13.51 -5.69
N PRO A 82 -0.20 14.53 -5.72
CA PRO A 82 -1.27 14.61 -6.71
C PRO A 82 -0.74 14.45 -8.15
N VAL A 83 -1.51 13.77 -9.00
CA VAL A 83 -1.17 13.60 -10.41
C VAL A 83 -0.93 14.98 -11.05
N GLY A 84 0.19 15.11 -11.78
CA GLY A 84 0.57 16.33 -12.49
C GLY A 84 1.45 17.30 -11.69
N VAL A 85 1.68 17.06 -10.40
CA VAL A 85 2.66 17.81 -9.59
C VAL A 85 4.09 17.42 -10.02
N GLY A 86 4.94 18.42 -10.25
CA GLY A 86 6.35 18.21 -10.62
C GLY A 86 7.19 17.72 -9.44
N LEU A 87 8.27 16.98 -9.73
CA LEU A 87 9.16 16.42 -8.69
C LEU A 87 9.87 17.48 -7.83
N GLU A 88 9.97 18.71 -8.32
CA GLU A 88 10.59 19.85 -7.62
C GLU A 88 9.65 20.46 -6.56
N ASP A 89 8.34 20.17 -6.64
CA ASP A 89 7.31 20.77 -5.79
C ASP A 89 7.01 19.89 -4.57
N LEU A 90 7.90 20.00 -3.59
CA LEU A 90 7.90 19.18 -2.37
C LEU A 90 6.75 19.53 -1.40
N GLU A 91 6.11 20.70 -1.55
CA GLU A 91 5.04 21.17 -0.64
C GLU A 91 3.80 20.29 -0.71
N HIS A 92 3.57 19.64 -1.85
CA HIS A 92 2.44 18.75 -2.07
C HIS A 92 2.76 17.27 -1.83
N TRP A 93 3.94 16.96 -1.29
CA TRP A 93 4.33 15.57 -1.03
C TRP A 93 3.69 15.03 0.23
N TRP A 94 3.29 13.77 0.14
CA TRP A 94 2.81 12.96 1.25
C TRP A 94 3.72 11.76 1.39
N ARG A 95 3.85 11.27 2.61
CA ARG A 95 4.48 9.98 2.92
C ARG A 95 3.48 8.86 2.73
N LEU A 96 3.93 7.72 2.22
CA LEU A 96 3.17 6.48 2.15
C LEU A 96 3.97 5.34 2.77
N GLU A 97 3.46 4.80 3.87
CA GLU A 97 3.98 3.62 4.56
C GLU A 97 3.12 2.40 4.19
N VAL A 98 3.73 1.29 3.80
CA VAL A 98 3.03 0.13 3.23
C VAL A 98 3.33 -1.16 4.00
N SER A 99 2.35 -2.05 4.07
CA SER A 99 2.55 -3.43 4.52
C SER A 99 1.71 -4.41 3.72
N GLY A 100 2.21 -5.63 3.57
CA GLY A 100 1.46 -6.77 3.02
C GLY A 100 1.34 -7.90 4.03
N THR A 101 0.26 -8.67 3.94
CA THR A 101 0.11 -9.93 4.69
C THR A 101 -0.81 -10.92 3.98
N HIS A 102 -0.57 -12.20 4.23
CA HIS A 102 -1.41 -13.33 3.79
C HIS A 102 -2.37 -13.80 4.90
N SER A 103 -2.42 -13.09 6.03
CA SER A 103 -3.21 -13.42 7.22
C SER A 103 -4.66 -12.93 7.16
N GLU A 104 -5.42 -13.24 8.21
CA GLU A 104 -6.83 -12.86 8.38
C GLU A 104 -7.05 -11.36 8.58
N LYS A 105 -8.29 -10.90 8.39
CA LYS A 105 -8.69 -9.48 8.47
C LYS A 105 -8.27 -8.78 9.77
N SER A 106 -8.25 -9.49 10.91
CA SER A 106 -7.81 -8.94 12.20
C SER A 106 -6.34 -8.53 12.20
N GLU A 107 -5.48 -9.32 11.54
CA GLU A 107 -4.05 -9.03 11.39
C GLU A 107 -3.82 -7.85 10.44
N VAL A 108 -4.59 -7.75 9.36
CA VAL A 108 -4.55 -6.59 8.44
C VAL A 108 -4.82 -5.29 9.21
N LYS A 109 -5.88 -5.27 10.04
CA LYS A 109 -6.21 -4.13 10.89
C LYS A 109 -5.17 -3.86 11.97
N ARG A 110 -4.54 -4.89 12.54
CA ARG A 110 -3.44 -4.74 13.51
C ARG A 110 -2.24 -4.08 12.85
N ARG A 111 -1.84 -4.55 11.66
CA ARG A 111 -0.73 -3.97 10.89
C ARG A 111 -0.98 -2.53 10.50
N LEU A 112 -2.21 -2.17 10.12
CA LEU A 112 -2.54 -0.77 9.80
C LEU A 112 -2.26 0.14 11.00
N ARG A 113 -2.72 -0.24 12.20
CA ARG A 113 -2.44 0.54 13.42
C ARG A 113 -0.94 0.69 13.69
N ILE A 114 -0.15 -0.37 13.47
CA ILE A 114 1.30 -0.31 13.62
C ILE A 114 1.92 0.64 12.59
N LYS A 115 1.52 0.57 11.32
CA LYS A 115 2.05 1.43 10.25
C LYS A 115 1.69 2.90 10.44
N LEU A 116 0.47 3.20 10.90
CA LEU A 116 0.07 4.55 11.27
C LEU A 116 0.98 5.12 12.38
N GLU A 117 1.29 4.32 13.40
CA GLU A 117 2.20 4.74 14.48
C GLU A 117 3.65 4.92 13.98
N GLN A 118 4.14 4.02 13.12
CA GLN A 118 5.46 4.16 12.49
C GLN A 118 5.58 5.44 11.67
N ALA A 119 4.55 5.76 10.88
CA ALA A 119 4.49 6.99 10.11
C ALA A 119 4.43 8.24 11.00
N ARG A 120 3.71 8.21 12.14
CA ARG A 120 3.71 9.31 13.12
C ARG A 120 5.08 9.56 13.73
N GLN A 121 5.81 8.50 14.06
CA GLN A 121 7.13 8.59 14.69
C GLN A 121 8.26 8.90 13.70
N GLY A 122 7.98 8.84 12.39
CA GLY A 122 8.92 9.15 11.32
C GLY A 122 9.42 10.59 11.39
N LYS A 123 10.72 10.80 11.14
CA LYS A 123 11.35 12.14 11.17
C LYS A 123 11.05 12.94 9.90
N SER A 124 9.83 13.43 9.75
CA SER A 124 9.39 14.25 8.62
C SER A 124 8.25 15.18 9.03
N ASN A 125 8.20 16.38 8.43
CA ASN A 125 7.10 17.34 8.57
C ASN A 125 5.98 17.14 7.54
N LEU A 126 6.13 16.18 6.62
CA LEU A 126 5.12 15.89 5.59
C LEU A 126 3.97 15.06 6.15
N PRO A 127 2.73 15.30 5.67
CA PRO A 127 1.58 14.47 5.99
C PRO A 127 1.82 13.03 5.53
N ALA A 128 1.11 12.06 6.12
CA ALA A 128 1.35 10.65 5.86
C ALA A 128 0.06 9.84 5.68
N LEU A 129 0.17 8.82 4.83
CA LEU A 129 -0.79 7.73 4.69
C LEU A 129 -0.12 6.42 5.12
N ALA A 130 -0.93 5.49 5.60
CA ALA A 130 -0.56 4.09 5.74
C ALA A 130 -1.49 3.21 4.90
N SER A 131 -0.93 2.23 4.20
CA SER A 131 -1.70 1.21 3.48
C SER A 131 -1.30 -0.20 3.89
N VAL A 132 -2.30 -1.08 4.04
CA VAL A 132 -2.08 -2.50 4.32
C VAL A 132 -2.90 -3.38 3.39
N ILE A 133 -2.21 -4.31 2.74
CA ILE A 133 -2.78 -5.26 1.80
C ILE A 133 -2.94 -6.63 2.48
N GLY A 134 -4.18 -7.08 2.61
CA GLY A 134 -4.52 -8.45 2.99
C GLY A 134 -4.79 -9.28 1.74
N PHE A 135 -3.75 -9.91 1.18
CA PHE A 135 -3.86 -10.65 -0.09
C PHE A 135 -4.91 -11.75 -0.02
N ARG A 136 -4.89 -12.59 1.03
CA ARG A 136 -5.84 -13.70 1.19
C ARG A 136 -7.28 -13.21 1.34
N VAL A 137 -7.47 -12.15 2.13
CA VAL A 137 -8.79 -11.66 2.54
C VAL A 137 -9.36 -10.57 1.62
N GLN A 138 -8.72 -10.33 0.46
CA GLN A 138 -9.18 -9.37 -0.55
C GLN A 138 -9.43 -7.97 0.02
N LEU A 139 -8.55 -7.50 0.90
CA LEU A 139 -8.73 -6.25 1.64
C LEU A 139 -7.56 -5.31 1.43
N ILE A 140 -7.86 -4.08 1.03
CA ILE A 140 -6.90 -2.98 0.96
C ILE A 140 -7.36 -1.91 1.96
N LEU A 141 -6.58 -1.70 3.00
CA LEU A 141 -6.79 -0.60 3.93
C LEU A 141 -5.91 0.57 3.52
N LEU A 142 -6.48 1.77 3.50
CA LEU A 142 -5.77 3.03 3.31
C LEU A 142 -6.27 4.03 4.36
N GLN A 143 -5.36 4.63 5.12
CA GLN A 143 -5.76 5.60 6.13
C GLN A 143 -4.78 6.76 6.20
N THR A 144 -5.34 7.96 6.31
CA THR A 144 -4.57 9.16 6.63
C THR A 144 -4.11 9.12 8.08
N VAL A 145 -2.84 9.40 8.30
CA VAL A 145 -2.31 9.66 9.64
C VAL A 145 -2.86 11.02 10.05
N ASP A 146 -3.94 11.03 10.83
CA ASP A 146 -4.47 12.29 11.37
C ASP A 146 -3.35 13.02 12.14
N GLU A 147 -3.20 14.32 11.85
CA GLU A 147 -2.51 15.26 12.72
C GLU A 147 -3.13 15.14 14.11
N GLY A 148 -2.30 15.09 15.15
CA GLY A 148 -2.75 14.84 16.52
C GLY A 148 -4.02 15.63 16.87
N SER A 149 -5.01 14.93 17.40
CA SER A 149 -6.12 15.55 18.13
C SER A 149 -5.59 16.33 19.33
#